data_AF-A0A534ZS55-F1
#
_entry.id   AF-A0A534ZS55-F1
#
_cell.length_a   1.000
_cell.length_b   1.000
_cell.length_c   1.000
_cell.angle_alpha   90.00
_cell.angle_beta   90.00
_cell.angle_gamma   90.00
#
_symmetry.space_group_name_H-M   'P 1'
#
loop_
_entity.id
_entity.type
_entity.pdbx_description
1 polymer ?
#
loop_
_entity_poly.entity_id
_entity_poly.type
_entity_poly.pdbx_seq_one_letter_code
_entity_poly.pdbx_strand_id
1 'polypeptide(L)'
;MAIMRVLPVVLLAAGASAQPVPTVPTLPITIPITIATTTSTTSTTSSTAPATCTCTGGTPTRQSFTTGVGTGSCGHLDADGNPGFFPLACGGLYFGGAGVSTPLPSTIPDLGTTVTNVSCNGTALTLSGTTPADTGGNRCSGGTNHHNACASNADCPGGACKFLTCSNAGCLFGPPLPVPNGSHSGAATSTCVINTVAANGAGTGDCAAGTTTSYNLPLGSALFLAGDLMPMRCSGGTAPGANCTGGGACGTTTACPGGGTCVNDTGRCTDNGGPCCSDGDCNVGATCESAACVGGTNDGKGCITAADCPGAGAHCRTFIQPCPICDPTTNTCDGGPNNGLTCTPGASPVDGDFPTSHDCPPATSLGIGTLSIGFKLDTGTITQTAVDTADQVNVFCGFCKNKTLNSFARKCDGAATGANCTGDGNCPAGQHCLPIACNPANGNADCAAATGFTSCGQRTSGAFTSNDVARTIVETGSPAGSQTTGGAAQPQTLVSIFCIPPTFNTLVDSAADLPGPGAAVLQGTVQLQ
;
A
#
# COMPACT_ATOMS: atom_id res chain seq x y z
N MET A 1 -43.78 48.84 4.39
CA MET A 1 -42.72 48.23 5.22
C MET A 1 -42.40 46.87 4.62
N ALA A 2 -41.32 46.83 3.87
CA ALA A 2 -40.84 45.66 3.15
C ALA A 2 -39.92 44.84 4.06
N ILE A 3 -40.05 43.52 4.05
CA ILE A 3 -38.92 42.63 4.34
C ILE A 3 -38.87 41.58 3.22
N MET A 4 -37.67 41.48 2.70
CA MET A 4 -37.29 41.11 1.35
C MET A 4 -36.93 39.62 1.33
N ARG A 5 -37.54 38.86 0.41
CA ARG A 5 -37.08 37.52 0.02
C ARG A 5 -35.66 37.65 -0.54
N VAL A 6 -34.71 36.94 0.05
CA VAL A 6 -33.36 36.78 -0.52
C VAL A 6 -33.27 35.40 -1.16
N LEU A 7 -33.12 35.40 -2.48
CA LEU A 7 -32.76 34.28 -3.35
C LEU A 7 -31.41 33.67 -2.93
N PRO A 8 -31.22 32.34 -3.02
CA PRO A 8 -29.89 31.78 -3.08
C PRO A 8 -29.31 32.04 -4.49
N VAL A 9 -28.17 32.70 -4.52
CA VAL A 9 -27.34 32.91 -5.72
C VAL A 9 -26.82 31.55 -6.18
N VAL A 10 -27.22 31.14 -7.38
CA VAL A 10 -26.61 30.04 -8.13
C VAL A 10 -25.22 30.52 -8.58
N LEU A 11 -24.17 30.07 -7.89
CA LEU A 11 -22.81 30.22 -8.35
C LEU A 11 -22.50 29.02 -9.26
N LEU A 12 -22.57 29.22 -10.57
CA LEU A 12 -22.04 28.27 -11.55
C LEU A 12 -20.52 28.18 -11.36
N ALA A 13 -20.04 27.10 -10.74
CA ALA A 13 -18.63 26.74 -10.79
C ALA A 13 -18.35 26.12 -12.17
N ALA A 14 -17.63 26.86 -13.01
CA ALA A 14 -17.07 26.37 -14.26
C ALA A 14 -16.14 25.17 -13.99
N GLY A 15 -16.21 24.16 -14.86
CA GLY A 15 -15.53 22.88 -14.71
C GLY A 15 -14.03 23.00 -14.47
N ALA A 16 -13.55 22.32 -13.43
CA ALA A 16 -12.14 22.07 -13.21
C ALA A 16 -11.64 21.12 -14.32
N SER A 17 -10.88 21.67 -15.25
CA SER A 17 -10.09 20.90 -16.21
C SER A 17 -9.11 19.99 -15.47
N ALA A 18 -9.09 18.71 -15.82
CA ALA A 18 -8.14 17.72 -15.34
C ALA A 18 -6.69 18.23 -15.51
N GLN A 19 -6.01 18.51 -14.40
CA GLN A 19 -4.56 18.74 -14.43
C GLN A 19 -3.83 17.41 -14.63
N PRO A 20 -2.75 17.38 -15.43
CA PRO A 20 -1.91 16.20 -15.59
C PRO A 20 -1.25 15.82 -14.27
N VAL A 21 -1.18 14.51 -14.00
CA VAL A 21 -0.45 13.92 -12.88
C VAL A 21 1.02 14.38 -12.94
N PRO A 22 1.56 15.06 -11.92
CA PRO A 22 2.91 15.59 -11.96
C PRO A 22 3.95 14.47 -11.86
N THR A 23 4.93 14.49 -12.75
CA THR A 23 6.15 13.69 -12.66
C THR A 23 7.01 14.21 -11.51
N VAL A 24 7.06 13.48 -10.41
CA VAL A 24 7.97 13.74 -9.29
C VAL A 24 9.40 13.38 -9.74
N PRO A 25 10.38 14.29 -9.66
CA PRO A 25 11.77 13.92 -9.88
C PRO A 25 12.23 13.04 -8.72
N THR A 26 12.37 11.73 -8.96
CA THR A 26 13.10 10.84 -8.06
C THR A 26 14.57 11.23 -8.06
N LEU A 27 14.97 12.05 -7.09
CA LEU A 27 16.37 12.02 -6.65
C LEU A 27 16.66 10.62 -6.11
N PRO A 28 17.79 9.99 -6.47
CA PRO A 28 18.19 8.74 -5.84
C PRO A 28 18.43 9.03 -4.36
N ILE A 29 17.52 8.53 -3.51
CA ILE A 29 17.71 8.50 -2.07
C ILE A 29 18.80 7.45 -1.83
N THR A 30 20.05 7.89 -1.87
CA THR A 30 21.18 7.09 -1.40
C THR A 30 21.25 7.26 0.12
N ILE A 31 20.42 6.52 0.86
CA ILE A 31 20.74 6.25 2.27
C ILE A 31 21.96 5.34 2.24
N PRO A 32 23.08 5.67 2.89
CA PRO A 32 24.19 4.74 3.02
C PRO A 32 23.75 3.64 3.99
N ILE A 33 23.22 2.55 3.44
CA ILE A 33 23.07 1.29 4.14
C ILE A 33 24.50 0.80 4.38
N THR A 34 24.91 0.62 5.63
CA THR A 34 26.16 -0.09 5.94
C THR A 34 25.95 -1.57 5.59
N ILE A 35 26.11 -1.91 4.31
CA ILE A 35 26.20 -3.28 3.84
C ILE A 35 27.63 -3.73 4.15
N ALA A 36 27.79 -4.91 4.77
CA ALA A 36 29.09 -5.53 4.94
C ALA A 36 29.81 -5.58 3.58
N THR A 37 30.94 -4.89 3.49
CA THR A 37 31.77 -4.78 2.30
C THR A 37 32.25 -6.17 1.91
N THR A 38 31.67 -6.76 0.87
CA THR A 38 32.33 -7.83 0.14
C THR A 38 33.32 -7.18 -0.82
N THR A 39 34.58 -7.56 -0.70
CA THR A 39 35.69 -7.08 -1.53
C THR A 39 35.38 -7.30 -3.01
N SER A 40 35.05 -6.21 -3.72
CA SER A 40 34.90 -6.24 -5.18
C SER A 40 36.28 -6.37 -5.80
N THR A 41 36.53 -7.49 -6.46
CA THR A 41 37.74 -7.68 -7.26
C THR A 41 37.58 -6.91 -8.56
N THR A 42 38.49 -5.98 -8.82
CA THR A 42 38.57 -5.19 -10.04
C THR A 42 38.75 -6.14 -11.23
N SER A 43 37.68 -6.39 -11.97
CA SER A 43 37.74 -7.15 -13.22
C SER A 43 38.18 -6.23 -14.35
N THR A 44 39.29 -6.57 -14.98
CA THR A 44 39.83 -5.90 -16.15
C THR A 44 38.84 -5.99 -17.31
N THR A 45 38.52 -4.85 -17.93
CA THR A 45 37.68 -4.78 -19.14
C THR A 45 38.45 -5.36 -20.32
N SER A 46 38.26 -6.65 -20.56
CA SER A 46 38.51 -7.25 -21.87
C SER A 46 37.32 -6.93 -22.78
N SER A 47 37.56 -6.27 -23.91
CA SER A 47 36.55 -6.02 -24.94
C SER A 47 36.23 -7.31 -25.68
N THR A 48 35.46 -8.20 -25.06
CA THR A 48 34.78 -9.29 -25.76
C THR A 48 33.50 -8.75 -26.37
N ALA A 49 33.18 -9.18 -27.58
CA ALA A 49 31.92 -8.90 -28.26
C ALA A 49 30.72 -9.07 -27.30
N PRO A 50 29.62 -8.29 -27.44
CA PRO A 50 28.46 -8.43 -26.58
C PRO A 50 28.04 -9.91 -26.54
N ALA A 51 28.10 -10.51 -25.35
CA ALA A 51 27.76 -11.92 -25.22
C ALA A 51 26.28 -12.07 -25.56
N THR A 52 25.99 -12.98 -26.48
CA THR A 52 24.62 -13.32 -26.86
C THR A 52 23.86 -13.79 -25.63
N CYS A 53 22.57 -13.46 -25.53
CA CYS A 53 21.73 -13.99 -24.46
C CYS A 53 21.72 -15.53 -24.50
N THR A 54 21.86 -16.16 -23.34
CA THR A 54 21.89 -17.62 -23.17
C THR A 54 20.76 -18.13 -22.28
N CYS A 55 19.69 -17.34 -22.09
CA CYS A 55 18.49 -17.83 -21.42
C CYS A 55 17.85 -18.98 -22.21
N THR A 56 17.37 -19.99 -21.49
CA THR A 56 16.62 -21.11 -22.08
C THR A 56 15.41 -20.56 -22.83
N GLY A 57 15.13 -21.07 -24.03
CA GLY A 57 13.99 -20.59 -24.85
C GLY A 57 14.28 -19.38 -25.73
N GLY A 58 15.47 -18.78 -25.64
CA GLY A 58 15.90 -17.67 -26.51
C GLY A 58 16.02 -16.33 -25.78
N THR A 59 16.23 -15.26 -26.54
CA THR A 59 16.43 -13.91 -25.97
C THR A 59 15.09 -13.34 -25.50
N PRO A 60 14.93 -13.08 -24.19
CA PRO A 60 13.73 -12.47 -23.67
C PRO A 60 13.69 -10.98 -23.99
N THR A 61 12.48 -10.46 -24.14
CA THR A 61 12.19 -9.05 -24.36
C THR A 61 11.37 -8.45 -23.23
N ARG A 62 10.63 -9.27 -22.48
CA ARG A 62 9.82 -8.83 -21.35
C ARG A 62 9.87 -9.81 -20.19
N GLN A 63 9.53 -9.30 -19.01
CA GLN A 63 9.22 -10.09 -17.84
C GLN A 63 7.92 -9.56 -17.25
N SER A 64 7.01 -10.46 -16.88
CA SER A 64 5.79 -10.10 -16.16
C SER A 64 5.82 -10.74 -14.78
N PHE A 65 5.48 -9.96 -13.75
CA PHE A 65 5.22 -10.43 -12.40
C PHE A 65 3.75 -10.19 -12.07
N THR A 66 3.07 -11.22 -11.57
CA THR A 66 1.67 -11.14 -11.11
C THR A 66 1.61 -11.50 -9.64
N THR A 67 1.08 -10.62 -8.79
CA THR A 67 0.89 -10.91 -7.36
C THR A 67 -0.11 -12.06 -7.19
N GLY A 68 0.14 -12.88 -6.18
CA GLY A 68 -0.73 -13.95 -5.74
C GLY A 68 -1.13 -13.73 -4.27
N VAL A 69 -2.02 -14.58 -3.78
CA VAL A 69 -2.41 -14.58 -2.37
C VAL A 69 -1.21 -15.00 -1.52
N GLY A 70 -0.84 -14.16 -0.56
CA GLY A 70 0.26 -14.43 0.37
C GLY A 70 -0.10 -15.54 1.36
N THR A 71 0.81 -16.50 1.56
CA THR A 71 0.66 -17.56 2.56
C THR A 71 1.96 -17.85 3.29
N GLY A 72 1.90 -18.07 4.60
CA GLY A 72 3.06 -18.39 5.45
C GLY A 72 3.83 -17.15 5.92
N SER A 73 5.06 -17.39 6.40
CA SER A 73 5.96 -16.37 6.94
C SER A 73 7.12 -16.16 5.97
N CYS A 74 7.34 -14.91 5.57
CA CYS A 74 8.42 -14.50 4.68
C CYS A 74 9.46 -13.62 5.37
N GLY A 75 9.23 -13.23 6.62
CA GLY A 75 10.19 -12.45 7.38
C GLY A 75 9.99 -12.58 8.88
N HIS A 76 10.75 -11.80 9.64
CA HIS A 76 10.60 -11.63 11.08
C HIS A 76 11.26 -10.34 11.57
N LEU A 77 10.90 -9.94 12.78
CA LEU A 77 11.59 -8.93 13.55
C LEU A 77 12.45 -9.58 14.62
N ASP A 78 13.65 -9.04 14.80
CA ASP A 78 14.53 -9.32 15.94
C ASP A 78 14.54 -8.13 16.87
N ALA A 79 14.48 -8.37 18.18
CA ALA A 79 14.80 -7.37 19.20
C ALA A 79 16.13 -7.73 19.89
N ASP A 80 16.66 -6.81 20.69
CA ASP A 80 17.92 -7.03 21.41
C ASP A 80 17.76 -8.19 22.41
N GLY A 81 18.36 -9.35 22.10
CA GLY A 81 18.28 -10.55 22.92
C GLY A 81 17.01 -11.41 22.71
N ASN A 82 16.16 -11.05 21.76
CA ASN A 82 14.91 -11.75 21.44
C ASN A 82 14.75 -11.89 19.91
N PRO A 83 15.49 -12.82 19.28
CA PRO A 83 15.43 -13.01 17.83
C PRO A 83 14.11 -13.67 17.41
N GLY A 84 13.59 -13.26 16.25
CA GLY A 84 12.37 -13.83 15.66
C GLY A 84 11.10 -13.65 16.49
N PHE A 85 11.04 -12.60 17.32
CA PHE A 85 9.92 -12.39 18.26
C PHE A 85 8.58 -12.09 17.57
N PHE A 86 8.63 -11.62 16.31
CA PHE A 86 7.45 -11.28 15.53
C PHE A 86 7.61 -11.75 14.08
N PRO A 87 6.80 -12.71 13.59
CA PRO A 87 6.85 -13.15 12.20
C PRO A 87 6.21 -12.13 11.24
N LEU A 88 6.76 -11.99 10.04
CA LEU A 88 6.19 -11.18 8.96
C LEU A 88 5.58 -12.10 7.89
N ALA A 89 4.31 -11.89 7.58
CA ALA A 89 3.55 -12.72 6.66
C ALA A 89 3.95 -12.47 5.19
N CYS A 90 3.94 -13.53 4.38
CA CYS A 90 4.00 -13.38 2.93
C CYS A 90 2.73 -12.66 2.43
N GLY A 91 2.85 -11.74 1.46
CA GLY A 91 1.72 -10.92 1.00
C GLY A 91 1.31 -9.80 1.97
N GLY A 92 2.05 -9.59 3.05
CA GLY A 92 1.79 -8.52 4.01
C GLY A 92 2.49 -7.21 3.64
N LEU A 93 1.83 -6.10 3.93
CA LEU A 93 2.42 -4.76 4.02
C LEU A 93 2.43 -4.32 5.49
N TYR A 94 3.62 -4.04 6.00
CA TYR A 94 3.86 -3.49 7.34
C TYR A 94 4.41 -2.07 7.23
N PHE A 95 4.04 -1.20 8.18
CA PHE A 95 4.49 0.18 8.22
C PHE A 95 4.47 0.75 9.64
N GLY A 96 5.26 1.80 9.87
CA GLY A 96 5.29 2.52 11.13
C GLY A 96 6.30 1.99 12.14
N GLY A 97 6.54 2.78 13.18
CA GLY A 97 7.34 2.37 14.33
C GLY A 97 6.59 1.41 15.27
N ALA A 98 7.13 1.18 16.46
CA ALA A 98 6.48 0.30 17.45
C ALA A 98 5.16 0.87 18.02
N GLY A 99 4.86 2.15 17.75
CA GLY A 99 3.65 2.82 18.21
C GLY A 99 2.49 2.75 17.22
N VAL A 100 2.61 1.97 16.14
CA VAL A 100 1.56 1.80 15.14
C VAL A 100 0.30 1.25 15.79
N SER A 101 -0.84 1.87 15.47
CA SER A 101 -2.15 1.47 15.99
C SER A 101 -3.08 0.93 14.90
N THR A 102 -2.70 1.05 13.63
CA THR A 102 -3.41 0.38 12.54
C THR A 102 -3.20 -1.14 12.63
N PRO A 103 -4.24 -1.96 12.47
CA PRO A 103 -4.10 -3.40 12.34
C PRO A 103 -3.14 -3.78 11.21
N LEU A 104 -2.09 -4.55 11.53
CA LEU A 104 -1.08 -5.02 10.58
C LEU A 104 -0.98 -6.55 10.56
N PRO A 105 -0.59 -7.14 9.42
CA PRO A 105 -0.31 -6.47 8.14
C PRO A 105 -1.57 -6.04 7.39
N SER A 106 -1.44 -5.04 6.51
CA SER A 106 -2.42 -4.87 5.43
C SER A 106 -2.17 -5.90 4.34
N THR A 107 -3.21 -6.60 3.89
CA THR A 107 -3.10 -7.63 2.83
C THR A 107 -2.84 -6.96 1.49
N ILE A 108 -1.74 -7.32 0.82
CA ILE A 108 -1.45 -6.84 -0.52
C ILE A 108 -2.39 -7.54 -1.52
N PRO A 109 -3.12 -6.80 -2.37
CA PRO A 109 -4.02 -7.39 -3.36
C PRO A 109 -3.26 -8.30 -4.35
N ASP A 110 -3.86 -9.45 -4.67
CA ASP A 110 -3.37 -10.35 -5.70
C ASP A 110 -3.83 -9.91 -7.11
N LEU A 111 -3.39 -10.65 -8.14
CA LEU A 111 -3.67 -10.41 -9.57
C LEU A 111 -3.11 -9.09 -10.15
N GLY A 112 -2.42 -8.29 -9.33
CA GLY A 112 -1.68 -7.12 -9.77
C GLY A 112 -0.52 -7.53 -10.68
N THR A 113 -0.59 -7.13 -11.96
CA THR A 113 0.42 -7.48 -12.96
C THR A 113 1.32 -6.29 -13.29
N THR A 114 2.63 -6.48 -13.19
CA THR A 114 3.65 -5.51 -13.61
C THR A 114 4.50 -6.13 -14.72
N VAL A 115 4.63 -5.44 -15.86
CA VAL A 115 5.48 -5.88 -16.98
C VAL A 115 6.70 -4.98 -17.09
N THR A 116 7.89 -5.56 -17.25
CA THR A 116 9.17 -4.86 -17.49
C THR A 116 9.76 -5.26 -18.84
N ASN A 117 10.52 -4.35 -19.44
CA ASN A 117 11.37 -4.65 -20.57
C ASN A 117 12.62 -5.36 -20.06
N VAL A 118 13.09 -6.35 -20.82
CA VAL A 118 14.26 -7.15 -20.51
C VAL A 118 15.26 -7.02 -21.64
N SER A 119 16.52 -6.79 -21.27
CA SER A 119 17.66 -7.08 -22.13
C SER A 119 18.58 -8.06 -21.41
N CYS A 120 19.34 -8.84 -22.17
CA CYS A 120 20.07 -9.98 -21.63
C CYS A 120 21.48 -10.06 -22.18
N ASN A 121 22.44 -10.42 -21.32
CA ASN A 121 23.83 -10.70 -21.65
C ASN A 121 24.28 -11.96 -20.88
N GLY A 122 24.46 -13.08 -21.59
CA GLY A 122 24.56 -14.39 -20.94
C GLY A 122 23.23 -14.75 -20.26
N THR A 123 23.25 -15.01 -18.95
CA THR A 123 22.03 -15.22 -18.14
C THR A 123 21.57 -13.99 -17.39
N ALA A 124 22.43 -12.95 -17.34
CA ALA A 124 22.14 -11.72 -16.62
C ALA A 124 21.09 -10.90 -17.38
N LEU A 125 20.07 -10.48 -16.65
CA LEU A 125 18.97 -9.66 -17.13
C LEU A 125 19.16 -8.23 -16.64
N THR A 126 18.96 -7.26 -17.53
CA THR A 126 18.73 -5.86 -17.19
C THR A 126 17.25 -5.56 -17.38
N LEU A 127 16.61 -5.11 -16.31
CA LEU A 127 15.19 -4.78 -16.26
C LEU A 127 15.02 -3.28 -16.39
N SER A 128 14.11 -2.84 -17.25
CA SER A 128 13.73 -1.43 -17.39
C SER A 128 12.23 -1.29 -17.54
N GLY A 129 11.69 -0.13 -17.17
CA GLY A 129 10.25 0.08 -17.17
C GLY A 129 9.63 0.03 -18.57
N THR A 130 8.35 -0.37 -18.61
CA THR A 130 7.53 -0.39 -19.83
C THR A 130 6.58 0.79 -19.84
N THR A 131 6.31 1.33 -21.02
CA THR A 131 5.20 2.26 -21.22
C THR A 131 3.89 1.48 -21.35
N PRO A 132 2.73 2.16 -21.23
CA PRO A 132 1.44 1.53 -21.53
C PRO A 132 1.32 1.03 -22.97
N ALA A 133 1.92 1.74 -23.93
CA ALA A 133 1.91 1.33 -25.34
C ALA A 133 2.63 -0.01 -25.54
N ASP A 134 3.69 -0.25 -24.77
CA ASP A 134 4.43 -1.51 -24.77
C ASP A 134 3.59 -2.71 -24.29
N THR A 135 2.53 -2.47 -23.51
CA THR A 135 1.73 -3.52 -22.84
C THR A 135 0.29 -3.61 -23.34
N GLY A 136 0.01 -3.07 -24.53
CA GLY A 136 -1.31 -3.16 -25.17
C GLY A 136 -2.22 -1.95 -24.98
N GLY A 137 -1.68 -0.83 -24.47
CA GLY A 137 -2.36 0.46 -24.36
C GLY A 137 -3.21 0.63 -23.10
N ASN A 138 -3.71 1.84 -22.92
CA ASN A 138 -4.54 2.21 -21.76
C ASN A 138 -5.95 1.65 -21.92
N ARG A 139 -6.63 1.42 -20.80
CA ARG A 139 -8.03 0.99 -20.80
C ARG A 139 -8.87 1.83 -19.84
N CYS A 140 -10.15 2.00 -20.19
CA CYS A 140 -11.11 2.64 -19.31
C CYS A 140 -11.41 1.77 -18.09
N SER A 141 -11.24 2.35 -16.91
CA SER A 141 -11.74 1.80 -15.67
C SER A 141 -13.11 2.37 -15.32
N GLY A 142 -14.10 1.49 -15.25
CA GLY A 142 -15.51 1.83 -15.07
C GLY A 142 -16.10 2.68 -16.20
N GLY A 143 -17.32 3.17 -15.97
CA GLY A 143 -18.07 3.97 -16.93
C GLY A 143 -18.68 3.16 -18.08
N THR A 144 -19.28 3.84 -19.04
CA THR A 144 -19.99 3.19 -20.17
C THR A 144 -19.05 2.56 -21.20
N ASN A 145 -17.76 2.91 -21.17
CA ASN A 145 -16.72 2.39 -22.07
C ASN A 145 -15.73 1.44 -21.34
N HIS A 146 -16.16 0.83 -20.24
CA HIS A 146 -15.37 -0.10 -19.44
C HIS A 146 -14.59 -1.13 -20.29
N HIS A 147 -13.29 -1.30 -19.98
CA HIS A 147 -12.30 -2.14 -20.69
C HIS A 147 -11.98 -1.80 -22.15
N ASN A 148 -12.63 -0.80 -22.75
CA ASN A 148 -12.23 -0.32 -24.06
C ASN A 148 -10.92 0.47 -23.98
N ALA A 149 -10.19 0.48 -25.10
CA ALA A 149 -8.97 1.27 -25.24
C ALA A 149 -9.28 2.77 -25.09
N CYS A 150 -8.36 3.52 -24.48
CA CYS A 150 -8.51 4.96 -24.29
C CYS A 150 -7.18 5.69 -24.47
N ALA A 151 -7.24 6.97 -24.83
CA ALA A 151 -6.11 7.88 -24.83
C ALA A 151 -6.21 8.89 -23.68
N SER A 152 -7.43 9.20 -23.23
CA SER A 152 -7.71 10.17 -22.18
C SER A 152 -8.97 9.81 -21.39
N ASN A 153 -9.22 10.50 -20.27
CA ASN A 153 -10.45 10.31 -19.49
C ASN A 153 -11.72 10.66 -20.27
N ALA A 154 -11.63 11.47 -21.34
CA ALA A 154 -12.78 11.79 -22.17
C ALA A 154 -13.32 10.56 -22.91
N ASP A 155 -12.47 9.56 -23.16
CA ASP A 155 -12.86 8.29 -23.79
C ASP A 155 -13.59 7.36 -22.81
N CYS A 156 -13.62 7.71 -21.51
CA CYS A 156 -14.19 6.92 -20.44
C CYS A 156 -15.31 7.70 -19.70
N PRO A 157 -16.49 7.91 -20.30
CA PRO A 157 -17.58 8.61 -19.62
C PRO A 157 -18.02 7.87 -18.35
N GLY A 158 -17.90 8.52 -17.20
CA GLY A 158 -18.14 7.89 -15.88
C GLY A 158 -17.03 6.96 -15.43
N GLY A 159 -15.85 7.02 -16.05
CA GLY A 159 -14.67 6.23 -15.73
C GLY A 159 -13.37 7.05 -15.83
N ALA A 160 -12.23 6.36 -15.80
CA ALA A 160 -10.91 6.96 -15.96
C ALA A 160 -10.06 6.13 -16.93
N CYS A 161 -9.22 6.78 -17.72
CA CYS A 161 -8.28 6.07 -18.58
C CYS A 161 -7.05 5.67 -17.76
N LYS A 162 -6.74 4.38 -17.68
CA LYS A 162 -5.74 3.84 -16.76
C LYS A 162 -4.66 2.99 -17.45
N PHE A 163 -3.52 2.94 -16.79
CA PHE A 163 -2.26 2.34 -17.22
C PHE A 163 -1.94 1.08 -16.39
N LEU A 164 -2.64 -0.03 -16.64
CA LEU A 164 -2.75 -1.10 -15.63
C LEU A 164 -1.56 -2.08 -15.53
N THR A 165 -0.82 -2.32 -16.62
CA THR A 165 0.12 -3.46 -16.70
C THR A 165 1.57 -3.06 -16.94
N CYS A 166 1.88 -1.77 -16.84
CA CYS A 166 3.19 -1.22 -17.17
C CYS A 166 4.01 -0.86 -15.93
N SER A 167 5.27 -0.45 -16.10
CA SER A 167 6.20 -0.18 -15.00
C SER A 167 6.95 1.15 -15.11
N ASN A 168 6.53 2.03 -16.01
CA ASN A 168 6.99 3.42 -16.06
C ASN A 168 6.17 4.33 -15.15
N ALA A 169 6.70 5.54 -14.91
CA ALA A 169 5.99 6.56 -14.15
C ALA A 169 4.56 6.77 -14.70
N GLY A 170 3.57 6.82 -13.80
CA GLY A 170 2.16 6.93 -14.12
C GLY A 170 1.40 5.60 -14.27
N CYS A 171 2.11 4.46 -14.33
CA CYS A 171 1.47 3.14 -14.33
C CYS A 171 0.87 2.82 -12.96
N LEU A 172 -0.28 2.16 -12.93
CA LEU A 172 -0.86 1.71 -11.66
C LEU A 172 -0.17 0.44 -11.18
N PHE A 173 -0.07 0.30 -9.86
CA PHE A 173 0.51 -0.87 -9.24
C PHE A 173 -0.55 -1.64 -8.47
N GLY A 174 -1.07 -2.70 -9.10
CA GLY A 174 -2.11 -3.55 -8.54
C GLY A 174 -3.46 -2.84 -8.31
N PRO A 175 -4.48 -3.57 -7.81
CA PRO A 175 -5.74 -3.02 -7.34
C PRO A 175 -5.58 -2.01 -6.18
N PRO A 176 -6.61 -1.18 -5.90
CA PRO A 176 -6.61 -0.36 -4.69
C PRO A 176 -6.44 -1.21 -3.43
N LEU A 177 -5.59 -0.77 -2.50
CA LEU A 177 -5.26 -1.47 -1.26
C LEU A 177 -6.15 -0.94 -0.12
N PRO A 178 -7.00 -1.79 0.48
CA PRO A 178 -7.68 -1.48 1.74
C PRO A 178 -6.67 -1.42 2.89
N VAL A 179 -6.74 -0.36 3.70
CA VAL A 179 -6.06 -0.28 5.02
C VAL A 179 -7.11 0.01 6.09
N PRO A 180 -7.75 -1.05 6.61
CA PRO A 180 -8.71 -0.95 7.70
C PRO A 180 -8.04 -0.47 8.98
N ASN A 181 -8.73 0.38 9.71
CA ASN A 181 -8.29 0.96 10.97
C ASN A 181 -9.53 1.30 11.81
N GLY A 182 -9.94 0.31 12.60
CA GLY A 182 -11.03 0.41 13.55
C GLY A 182 -10.52 0.70 14.97
N SER A 183 -11.41 1.21 15.80
CA SER A 183 -11.19 1.28 17.24
C SER A 183 -12.47 0.97 17.97
N HIS A 184 -12.34 0.45 19.19
CA HIS A 184 -13.47 0.16 20.07
C HIS A 184 -14.32 1.43 20.26
N SER A 185 -15.61 1.34 19.99
CA SER A 185 -16.57 2.47 20.11
C SER A 185 -16.21 3.73 19.30
N GLY A 186 -15.23 3.66 18.38
CA GLY A 186 -14.79 4.77 17.56
C GLY A 186 -15.20 4.61 16.10
N ALA A 187 -15.33 5.74 15.38
CA ALA A 187 -15.47 5.69 13.94
C ALA A 187 -14.16 5.20 13.30
N ALA A 188 -14.27 4.30 12.33
CA ALA A 188 -13.13 3.81 11.58
C ALA A 188 -12.38 4.97 10.90
N THR A 189 -11.07 5.05 11.07
CA THR A 189 -10.19 6.03 10.41
C THR A 189 -9.35 5.33 9.34
N SER A 190 -10.05 4.57 8.51
CA SER A 190 -9.47 3.65 7.52
C SER A 190 -9.20 4.35 6.20
N THR A 191 -8.21 3.85 5.45
CA THR A 191 -7.80 4.45 4.18
C THR A 191 -7.89 3.47 3.03
N CYS A 192 -8.36 3.92 1.88
CA CYS A 192 -8.15 3.24 0.61
C CYS A 192 -6.91 3.82 -0.06
N VAL A 193 -6.00 2.98 -0.52
CA VAL A 193 -4.73 3.39 -1.11
C VAL A 193 -4.68 3.06 -2.59
N ILE A 194 -4.39 4.05 -3.43
CA ILE A 194 -4.12 3.83 -4.86
C ILE A 194 -2.63 4.00 -5.11
N ASN A 195 -1.98 2.92 -5.53
CA ASN A 195 -0.56 2.91 -5.85
C ASN A 195 -0.34 3.21 -7.33
N THR A 196 0.51 4.20 -7.61
CA THR A 196 0.97 4.58 -8.94
C THR A 196 2.49 4.59 -8.96
N VAL A 197 3.12 4.04 -9.98
CA VAL A 197 4.56 4.11 -10.18
C VAL A 197 5.01 5.56 -10.32
N ALA A 198 5.94 5.99 -9.45
CA ALA A 198 6.42 7.36 -9.37
C ALA A 198 7.62 7.62 -10.30
N ALA A 199 8.40 6.59 -10.63
CA ALA A 199 9.50 6.66 -11.59
C ALA A 199 9.69 5.34 -12.32
N ASN A 200 10.37 5.40 -13.46
CA ASN A 200 10.56 4.24 -14.32
C ASN A 200 11.27 3.10 -13.58
N GLY A 201 10.68 1.91 -13.66
CA GLY A 201 11.24 0.69 -13.09
C GLY A 201 12.64 0.43 -13.64
N ALA A 202 13.55 0.00 -12.77
CA ALA A 202 14.90 -0.39 -13.19
C ALA A 202 15.50 -1.40 -12.20
N GLY A 203 16.23 -2.39 -12.70
CA GLY A 203 16.90 -3.38 -11.85
C GLY A 203 17.64 -4.42 -12.66
N THR A 204 18.03 -5.49 -12.00
CA THR A 204 18.70 -6.63 -12.63
C THR A 204 18.06 -7.94 -12.22
N GLY A 205 18.42 -9.02 -12.91
CA GLY A 205 18.03 -10.38 -12.57
C GLY A 205 18.91 -11.41 -13.25
N ASP A 206 18.58 -12.68 -13.08
CA ASP A 206 19.25 -13.79 -13.77
C ASP A 206 18.22 -14.84 -14.16
N CYS A 207 18.18 -15.22 -15.45
CA CYS A 207 17.19 -16.18 -15.95
C CYS A 207 17.55 -17.64 -15.63
N ALA A 208 18.79 -17.97 -15.31
CA ALA A 208 19.18 -19.33 -14.91
C ALA A 208 18.88 -19.59 -13.43
N ALA A 209 19.03 -18.58 -12.58
CA ALA A 209 18.69 -18.64 -11.16
C ALA A 209 17.23 -18.23 -10.87
N GLY A 210 16.59 -17.46 -11.76
CA GLY A 210 15.25 -16.90 -11.56
C GLY A 210 15.23 -15.78 -10.52
N THR A 211 16.35 -15.05 -10.40
CA THR A 211 16.49 -13.98 -9.42
C THR A 211 16.07 -12.64 -10.01
N THR A 212 15.57 -11.78 -9.12
CA THR A 212 15.40 -10.34 -9.34
C THR A 212 16.18 -9.65 -8.24
N THR A 213 17.01 -8.67 -8.59
CA THR A 213 17.89 -8.00 -7.65
C THR A 213 17.78 -6.50 -7.78
N SER A 214 17.57 -5.83 -6.65
CA SER A 214 17.49 -4.36 -6.56
C SER A 214 16.56 -3.73 -7.62
N TYR A 215 15.41 -4.35 -7.88
CA TYR A 215 14.43 -3.80 -8.81
C TYR A 215 13.70 -2.63 -8.15
N ASN A 216 14.13 -1.43 -8.51
CA ASN A 216 13.60 -0.16 -8.02
C ASN A 216 12.29 0.16 -8.73
N LEU A 217 11.19 0.20 -7.98
CA LEU A 217 9.85 0.54 -8.47
C LEU A 217 9.16 1.47 -7.46
N PRO A 218 9.60 2.74 -7.36
CA PRO A 218 9.03 3.66 -6.40
C PRO A 218 7.56 3.92 -6.73
N LEU A 219 6.73 4.01 -5.70
CA LEU A 219 5.29 4.21 -5.79
C LEU A 219 4.90 5.54 -5.12
N GLY A 220 4.02 6.29 -5.77
CA GLY A 220 3.18 7.31 -5.17
C GLY A 220 1.85 6.67 -4.75
N SER A 221 1.57 6.72 -3.45
CA SER A 221 0.44 6.06 -2.81
C SER A 221 -0.59 7.10 -2.40
N ALA A 222 -1.60 7.31 -3.24
CA ALA A 222 -2.67 8.25 -2.94
C ALA A 222 -3.58 7.68 -1.84
N LEU A 223 -3.74 8.44 -0.75
CA LEU A 223 -4.51 8.05 0.41
C LEU A 223 -5.90 8.69 0.38
N PHE A 224 -6.94 7.88 0.59
CA PHE A 224 -8.33 8.33 0.70
C PHE A 224 -8.87 7.94 2.07
N LEU A 225 -9.16 8.91 2.94
CA LEU A 225 -9.71 8.67 4.29
C LEU A 225 -11.20 8.37 4.19
N ALA A 226 -11.51 7.10 3.91
CA ALA A 226 -12.87 6.64 3.62
C ALA A 226 -13.65 6.19 4.86
N GLY A 227 -12.95 5.77 5.92
CA GLY A 227 -13.60 5.13 7.05
C GLY A 227 -14.19 3.78 6.63
N ASP A 228 -15.41 3.49 7.08
CA ASP A 228 -16.15 2.30 6.67
C ASP A 228 -17.26 2.66 5.67
N LEU A 229 -17.12 2.18 4.43
CA LEU A 229 -18.05 2.42 3.34
C LEU A 229 -19.26 1.47 3.36
N MET A 230 -19.15 0.30 4.01
CA MET A 230 -20.15 -0.77 3.91
C MET A 230 -20.48 -1.45 5.25
N PRO A 231 -21.01 -0.71 6.25
CA PRO A 231 -21.28 -1.26 7.58
C PRO A 231 -22.40 -2.31 7.62
N MET A 232 -23.33 -2.31 6.65
CA MET A 232 -24.29 -3.40 6.41
C MET A 232 -24.60 -3.52 4.91
N ARG A 233 -24.38 -4.70 4.33
CA ARG A 233 -24.57 -4.96 2.89
C ARG A 233 -25.48 -6.15 2.64
N CYS A 234 -26.14 -6.14 1.49
CA CYS A 234 -26.88 -7.29 1.00
C CYS A 234 -25.93 -8.40 0.52
N SER A 235 -26.24 -9.64 0.88
CA SER A 235 -25.60 -10.84 0.35
C SER A 235 -26.63 -11.66 -0.43
N GLY A 236 -26.30 -12.01 -1.67
CA GLY A 236 -27.22 -12.68 -2.58
C GLY A 236 -28.40 -11.80 -3.04
N GLY A 237 -29.38 -12.43 -3.70
CA GLY A 237 -30.50 -11.72 -4.33
C GLY A 237 -30.11 -10.96 -5.60
N THR A 238 -30.87 -9.93 -5.95
CA THR A 238 -30.65 -9.13 -7.18
C THR A 238 -29.84 -7.86 -6.95
N ALA A 239 -29.49 -7.57 -5.71
CA ALA A 239 -28.65 -6.44 -5.34
C ALA A 239 -27.66 -6.78 -4.20
N PRO A 240 -26.79 -7.79 -4.35
CA PRO A 240 -25.59 -7.93 -3.51
C PRO A 240 -24.83 -6.61 -3.35
N GLY A 241 -24.20 -6.40 -2.19
CA GLY A 241 -23.40 -5.21 -1.90
C GLY A 241 -24.19 -3.95 -1.53
N ALA A 242 -25.47 -3.88 -1.90
CA ALA A 242 -26.32 -2.74 -1.60
C ALA A 242 -26.47 -2.53 -0.09
N ASN A 243 -26.45 -1.27 0.35
CA ASN A 243 -26.72 -0.92 1.73
C ASN A 243 -28.12 -1.39 2.15
N CYS A 244 -28.21 -2.11 3.25
CA CYS A 244 -29.46 -2.66 3.78
C CYS A 244 -29.89 -2.08 5.13
N THR A 245 -29.39 -0.91 5.54
CA THR A 245 -29.70 -0.29 6.85
C THR A 245 -31.05 0.45 6.91
N GLY A 246 -31.77 0.58 5.79
CA GLY A 246 -33.08 1.24 5.76
C GLY A 246 -33.11 2.69 6.27
N GLY A 247 -31.95 3.36 6.33
CA GLY A 247 -31.83 4.72 6.86
C GLY A 247 -31.73 4.82 8.39
N GLY A 248 -31.64 3.69 9.11
CA GLY A 248 -31.30 3.65 10.54
C GLY A 248 -29.85 3.21 10.80
N ALA A 249 -29.46 3.21 12.07
CA ALA A 249 -28.18 2.66 12.53
C ALA A 249 -28.14 1.12 12.37
N CYS A 250 -27.00 0.51 12.69
CA CYS A 250 -26.86 -0.95 12.71
C CYS A 250 -28.05 -1.60 13.48
N GLY A 251 -28.67 -2.63 12.88
CA GLY A 251 -29.81 -3.36 13.44
C GLY A 251 -31.18 -3.09 12.78
N THR A 252 -31.38 -1.95 12.10
CA THR A 252 -32.57 -1.77 11.24
C THR A 252 -32.26 -2.34 9.85
N THR A 253 -32.73 -3.55 9.56
CA THR A 253 -32.49 -4.18 8.26
C THR A 253 -33.67 -3.96 7.31
N THR A 254 -33.38 -3.52 6.10
CA THR A 254 -34.32 -3.58 4.98
C THR A 254 -34.11 -4.90 4.24
N ALA A 255 -35.21 -5.50 3.76
CA ALA A 255 -35.14 -6.71 2.97
C ALA A 255 -34.29 -6.48 1.71
N CYS A 256 -33.29 -7.33 1.51
CA CYS A 256 -32.47 -7.28 0.32
C CYS A 256 -33.30 -7.73 -0.90
N PRO A 257 -33.28 -6.97 -2.01
CA PRO A 257 -34.01 -7.33 -3.21
C PRO A 257 -33.68 -8.74 -3.72
N GLY A 258 -34.68 -9.44 -4.26
CA GLY A 258 -34.46 -10.76 -4.86
C GLY A 258 -34.19 -11.89 -3.86
N GLY A 259 -34.51 -11.71 -2.57
CA GLY A 259 -34.35 -12.75 -1.55
C GLY A 259 -32.95 -12.82 -0.93
N GLY A 260 -32.15 -11.76 -1.06
CA GLY A 260 -30.87 -11.66 -0.38
C GLY A 260 -31.00 -11.52 1.14
N THR A 261 -29.90 -11.65 1.86
CA THR A 261 -29.81 -11.45 3.30
C THR A 261 -29.02 -10.18 3.62
N CYS A 262 -29.46 -9.39 4.60
CA CYS A 262 -28.68 -8.26 5.08
C CYS A 262 -27.59 -8.78 6.03
N VAL A 263 -26.33 -8.59 5.65
CA VAL A 263 -25.15 -8.97 6.45
C VAL A 263 -24.76 -7.78 7.32
N ASN A 264 -24.60 -8.05 8.62
CA ASN A 264 -24.02 -7.10 9.57
C ASN A 264 -22.48 -7.18 9.47
N ASP A 265 -21.89 -6.15 8.89
CA ASP A 265 -20.45 -5.89 8.82
C ASP A 265 -20.04 -4.80 9.83
N THR A 266 -20.89 -4.47 10.80
CA THR A 266 -20.61 -3.49 11.84
C THR A 266 -19.78 -4.09 12.97
N GLY A 267 -20.13 -5.29 13.46
CA GLY A 267 -19.32 -5.92 14.51
C GLY A 267 -19.78 -7.28 15.02
N ARG A 268 -18.93 -7.89 15.86
CA ARG A 268 -19.20 -9.12 16.60
C ARG A 268 -18.89 -8.94 18.08
N CYS A 269 -19.68 -9.57 18.94
CA CYS A 269 -19.42 -9.55 20.38
C CYS A 269 -18.19 -10.39 20.74
N THR A 270 -17.35 -9.88 21.65
CA THR A 270 -16.11 -10.54 22.09
C THR A 270 -16.32 -11.82 22.90
N ASP A 271 -17.52 -12.08 23.39
CA ASP A 271 -17.84 -13.24 24.24
C ASP A 271 -18.44 -14.41 23.46
N ASN A 272 -19.44 -14.13 22.62
CA ASN A 272 -20.29 -15.13 21.96
C ASN A 272 -20.25 -15.07 20.43
N GLY A 273 -19.58 -14.09 19.83
CA GLY A 273 -19.52 -13.90 18.38
C GLY A 273 -20.84 -13.52 17.73
N GLY A 274 -21.84 -13.10 18.51
CA GLY A 274 -23.11 -12.60 18.01
C GLY A 274 -22.91 -11.28 17.24
N PRO A 275 -23.65 -11.04 16.15
CA PRO A 275 -23.68 -9.73 15.51
C PRO A 275 -24.11 -8.65 16.50
N CYS A 276 -23.41 -7.52 16.49
CA CYS A 276 -23.68 -6.41 17.39
C CYS A 276 -23.50 -5.07 16.68
N CYS A 277 -23.98 -4.03 17.32
CA CYS A 277 -23.93 -2.64 16.86
C CYS A 277 -23.34 -1.71 17.93
N SER A 278 -23.41 -2.15 19.19
CA SER A 278 -22.86 -1.50 20.37
C SER A 278 -22.58 -2.55 21.44
N ASP A 279 -21.81 -2.17 22.47
CA ASP A 279 -21.55 -3.06 23.62
C ASP A 279 -22.82 -3.52 24.32
N GLY A 280 -23.91 -2.75 24.23
CA GLY A 280 -25.21 -3.10 24.81
C GLY A 280 -25.87 -4.32 24.16
N ASP A 281 -25.45 -4.71 22.95
CA ASP A 281 -25.93 -5.91 22.28
C ASP A 281 -25.20 -7.19 22.76
N CYS A 282 -24.13 -7.01 23.53
CA CYS A 282 -23.30 -8.10 24.04
C CYS A 282 -23.62 -8.39 25.51
N ASN A 283 -23.18 -9.55 26.02
CA ASN A 283 -23.36 -9.85 27.44
C ASN A 283 -22.58 -8.86 28.31
N VAL A 284 -23.00 -8.70 29.57
CA VAL A 284 -22.35 -7.77 30.52
C VAL A 284 -20.85 -8.04 30.62
N GLY A 285 -20.04 -7.03 30.29
CA GLY A 285 -18.58 -7.09 30.30
C GLY A 285 -17.94 -7.51 28.97
N ALA A 286 -18.74 -7.84 27.96
CA ALA A 286 -18.29 -8.02 26.58
C ALA A 286 -18.46 -6.72 25.79
N THR A 287 -17.75 -6.65 24.67
CA THR A 287 -17.70 -5.47 23.79
C THR A 287 -18.06 -5.85 22.37
N CYS A 288 -18.55 -4.87 21.62
CA CYS A 288 -18.84 -5.00 20.20
C CYS A 288 -17.68 -4.49 19.36
N GLU A 289 -17.03 -5.37 18.62
CA GLU A 289 -15.84 -5.01 17.85
C GLU A 289 -16.03 -5.15 16.35
N SER A 290 -15.36 -4.27 15.59
CA SER A 290 -15.49 -4.08 14.12
C SER A 290 -14.76 -5.12 13.27
N ALA A 291 -14.43 -6.27 13.86
CA ALA A 291 -13.78 -7.39 13.22
C ALA A 291 -14.15 -8.68 13.94
N ALA A 292 -13.79 -9.82 13.35
CA ALA A 292 -13.89 -11.10 14.01
C ALA A 292 -12.67 -11.97 13.78
N CYS A 293 -12.34 -12.78 14.79
CA CYS A 293 -11.27 -13.75 14.67
C CYS A 293 -11.62 -14.83 13.64
N VAL A 294 -10.63 -15.17 12.83
CA VAL A 294 -10.65 -16.33 11.95
C VAL A 294 -9.64 -17.32 12.50
N GLY A 295 -10.14 -18.45 13.00
CA GLY A 295 -9.36 -19.48 13.69
C GLY A 295 -9.04 -19.14 15.14
N GLY A 296 -8.28 -20.04 15.78
CA GLY A 296 -7.87 -19.89 17.18
C GLY A 296 -8.98 -20.18 18.19
N THR A 297 -8.75 -19.86 19.46
CA THR A 297 -9.73 -20.13 20.53
C THR A 297 -10.88 -19.12 20.56
N ASN A 298 -10.72 -18.00 19.86
CA ASN A 298 -11.70 -16.93 19.76
C ASN A 298 -12.39 -16.89 18.39
N ASP A 299 -12.32 -17.97 17.60
CA ASP A 299 -12.93 -18.04 16.26
C ASP A 299 -14.38 -17.52 16.24
N GLY A 300 -14.66 -16.59 15.33
CA GLY A 300 -15.95 -15.92 15.17
C GLY A 300 -16.27 -14.82 16.19
N LYS A 301 -15.48 -14.63 17.25
CA LYS A 301 -15.67 -13.57 18.25
C LYS A 301 -15.10 -12.24 17.80
N GLY A 302 -15.64 -11.16 18.36
CA GLY A 302 -15.17 -9.79 18.14
C GLY A 302 -13.67 -9.63 18.39
N CYS A 303 -13.00 -8.85 17.54
CA CYS A 303 -11.60 -8.46 17.71
C CYS A 303 -11.36 -7.06 17.14
N ILE A 304 -10.22 -6.45 17.46
CA ILE A 304 -9.70 -5.23 16.80
C ILE A 304 -8.31 -5.50 16.23
N THR A 305 -7.53 -6.33 16.93
CA THR A 305 -6.14 -6.62 16.61
C THR A 305 -5.91 -8.12 16.56
N ALA A 306 -4.80 -8.54 15.96
CA ALA A 306 -4.41 -9.95 15.94
C ALA A 306 -4.23 -10.55 17.35
N ALA A 307 -3.89 -9.74 18.36
CA ALA A 307 -3.72 -10.20 19.74
C ALA A 307 -5.03 -10.72 20.37
N ASP A 308 -6.18 -10.24 19.88
CA ASP A 308 -7.50 -10.70 20.34
C ASP A 308 -7.83 -12.11 19.82
N CYS A 309 -7.04 -12.63 18.86
CA CYS A 309 -7.24 -13.91 18.21
C CYS A 309 -6.09 -14.89 18.53
N PRO A 310 -6.02 -15.43 19.77
CA PRO A 310 -4.96 -16.34 20.15
C PRO A 310 -5.11 -17.70 19.45
N GLY A 311 -4.01 -18.18 18.87
CA GLY A 311 -3.91 -19.47 18.21
C GLY A 311 -2.96 -19.42 17.02
N ALA A 312 -2.31 -20.54 16.70
CA ALA A 312 -1.44 -20.61 15.53
C ALA A 312 -2.27 -20.37 14.25
N GLY A 313 -1.88 -19.36 13.46
CA GLY A 313 -2.56 -18.98 12.23
C GLY A 313 -3.88 -18.23 12.41
N ALA A 314 -4.29 -17.94 13.66
CA ALA A 314 -5.46 -17.12 13.93
C ALA A 314 -5.16 -15.64 13.64
N HIS A 315 -6.12 -14.92 13.07
CA HIS A 315 -5.99 -13.51 12.77
C HIS A 315 -7.32 -12.79 12.93
N CYS A 316 -7.24 -11.47 13.12
CA CYS A 316 -8.42 -10.62 13.21
C CYS A 316 -8.81 -10.12 11.82
N ARG A 317 -9.92 -10.60 11.30
CA ARG A 317 -10.46 -10.17 10.00
C ARG A 317 -11.46 -9.05 10.22
N THR A 318 -11.13 -7.86 9.75
CA THR A 318 -12.03 -6.70 9.84
C THR A 318 -13.26 -6.84 8.96
N PHE A 319 -14.32 -6.14 9.37
CA PHE A 319 -15.51 -5.93 8.56
C PHE A 319 -15.54 -4.54 7.92
N ILE A 320 -14.54 -3.70 8.22
CA ILE A 320 -14.47 -2.33 7.74
C ILE A 320 -14.08 -2.33 6.28
N GLN A 321 -14.90 -1.74 5.42
CA GLN A 321 -14.58 -1.59 4.02
C GLN A 321 -14.09 -0.17 3.70
N PRO A 322 -12.78 0.08 3.56
CA PRO A 322 -12.29 1.40 3.18
C PRO A 322 -12.27 1.65 1.68
N CYS A 323 -12.15 0.62 0.85
CA CYS A 323 -12.15 0.74 -0.61
C CYS A 323 -13.49 0.27 -1.20
N PRO A 324 -14.05 0.93 -2.22
CA PRO A 324 -15.17 0.35 -2.96
C PRO A 324 -14.79 -1.02 -3.55
N ILE A 325 -15.72 -1.98 -3.51
CA ILE A 325 -15.51 -3.33 -4.03
C ILE A 325 -16.14 -3.47 -5.40
N CYS A 326 -15.62 -4.40 -6.19
CA CYS A 326 -16.32 -4.91 -7.36
C CYS A 326 -16.92 -6.26 -6.99
N ASP A 327 -18.24 -6.34 -6.83
CA ASP A 327 -18.87 -7.60 -6.41
C ASP A 327 -18.65 -8.68 -7.50
N PRO A 328 -18.04 -9.83 -7.16
CA PRO A 328 -17.69 -10.86 -8.14
C PRO A 328 -18.92 -11.62 -8.67
N THR A 329 -20.07 -11.51 -8.01
CA THR A 329 -21.34 -12.13 -8.41
C THR A 329 -22.08 -11.25 -9.41
N THR A 330 -22.19 -9.94 -9.14
CA THR A 330 -22.94 -9.01 -9.99
C THR A 330 -22.07 -8.31 -11.04
N ASN A 331 -20.75 -8.26 -10.85
CA ASN A 331 -19.81 -7.44 -11.62
C ASN A 331 -20.19 -5.95 -11.62
N THR A 332 -20.63 -5.46 -10.46
CA THR A 332 -20.94 -4.05 -10.23
C THR A 332 -20.20 -3.50 -9.02
N CYS A 333 -19.88 -2.21 -9.06
CA CYS A 333 -19.22 -1.55 -7.94
C CYS A 333 -20.17 -1.38 -6.76
N ASP A 334 -19.70 -1.70 -5.56
CA ASP A 334 -20.36 -1.35 -4.31
C ASP A 334 -19.56 -0.25 -3.62
N GLY A 335 -20.23 0.87 -3.39
CA GLY A 335 -19.62 2.08 -2.85
C GLY A 335 -18.90 2.94 -3.89
N GLY A 336 -18.41 4.09 -3.42
CA GLY A 336 -17.72 5.08 -4.23
C GLY A 336 -18.60 5.78 -5.29
N PRO A 337 -18.03 6.68 -6.10
CA PRO A 337 -18.75 7.41 -7.14
C PRO A 337 -19.33 6.54 -8.25
N ASN A 338 -18.80 5.33 -8.44
CA ASN A 338 -19.22 4.39 -9.47
C ASN A 338 -20.19 3.32 -8.95
N ASN A 339 -20.77 3.50 -7.77
CA ASN A 339 -21.71 2.56 -7.17
C ASN A 339 -22.83 2.15 -8.15
N GLY A 340 -22.99 0.83 -8.38
CA GLY A 340 -23.95 0.24 -9.31
C GLY A 340 -23.52 0.21 -10.78
N LEU A 341 -22.36 0.76 -11.14
CA LEU A 341 -21.79 0.65 -12.49
C LEU A 341 -21.01 -0.65 -12.65
N THR A 342 -20.86 -1.10 -13.90
CA THR A 342 -20.10 -2.31 -14.24
C THR A 342 -18.63 -2.17 -13.86
N CYS A 343 -18.06 -3.26 -13.35
CA CYS A 343 -16.66 -3.39 -13.01
C CYS A 343 -16.15 -4.81 -13.29
N THR A 344 -14.83 -4.97 -13.28
CA THR A 344 -14.18 -6.27 -13.23
C THR A 344 -13.37 -6.38 -11.94
N PRO A 345 -13.49 -7.49 -11.19
CA PRO A 345 -12.67 -7.73 -10.00
C PRO A 345 -11.17 -7.59 -10.30
N GLY A 346 -10.48 -6.74 -9.52
CA GLY A 346 -9.05 -6.54 -9.66
C GLY A 346 -8.21 -7.55 -8.88
N ALA A 347 -8.80 -8.21 -7.89
CA ALA A 347 -8.18 -9.18 -6.98
C ALA A 347 -9.08 -10.40 -6.81
N SER A 348 -8.59 -11.42 -6.13
CA SER A 348 -9.40 -12.54 -5.63
C SER A 348 -10.17 -12.13 -4.36
N PRO A 349 -11.33 -12.73 -4.08
CA PRO A 349 -12.07 -12.50 -2.83
C PRO A 349 -11.37 -13.22 -1.66
N VAL A 350 -10.23 -12.69 -1.21
CA VAL A 350 -9.42 -13.28 -0.14
C VAL A 350 -10.06 -13.11 1.24
N ASP A 351 -10.79 -12.01 1.45
CA ASP A 351 -11.56 -11.72 2.66
C ASP A 351 -12.74 -10.76 2.34
N GLY A 352 -13.31 -10.13 3.37
CA GLY A 352 -14.45 -9.23 3.24
C GLY A 352 -14.15 -7.88 2.58
N ASP A 353 -12.87 -7.53 2.43
CA ASP A 353 -12.38 -6.25 1.91
C ASP A 353 -12.11 -6.28 0.40
N PHE A 354 -12.13 -7.49 -0.18
CA PHE A 354 -11.80 -7.78 -1.57
C PHE A 354 -13.00 -8.42 -2.31
N PRO A 355 -13.07 -8.28 -3.64
CA PRO A 355 -12.04 -7.72 -4.51
C PRO A 355 -12.25 -6.23 -4.79
N THR A 356 -11.21 -5.45 -4.53
CA THR A 356 -11.16 -4.06 -4.99
C THR A 356 -10.90 -3.99 -6.49
N SER A 357 -11.30 -2.89 -7.10
CA SER A 357 -11.00 -2.64 -8.51
C SER A 357 -10.77 -1.16 -8.77
N HIS A 358 -9.93 -0.90 -9.76
CA HIS A 358 -9.77 0.43 -10.32
C HIS A 358 -11.03 0.95 -11.01
N ASP A 359 -11.97 0.09 -11.37
CA ASP A 359 -13.29 0.46 -11.88
C ASP A 359 -14.18 1.12 -10.82
N CYS A 360 -13.88 0.86 -9.54
CA CYS A 360 -14.62 1.34 -8.38
C CYS A 360 -13.72 2.29 -7.57
N PRO A 361 -13.44 3.51 -8.09
CA PRO A 361 -12.54 4.43 -7.42
C PRO A 361 -13.15 4.92 -6.10
N PRO A 362 -12.33 5.20 -5.06
CA PRO A 362 -12.79 5.98 -3.90
C PRO A 362 -13.16 7.40 -4.33
N ALA A 363 -13.98 8.08 -3.51
CA ALA A 363 -14.37 9.46 -3.80
C ALA A 363 -13.17 10.41 -3.68
N THR A 364 -12.96 11.24 -4.70
CA THR A 364 -11.81 12.17 -4.76
C THR A 364 -11.81 13.21 -3.65
N SER A 365 -12.98 13.57 -3.11
CA SER A 365 -13.13 14.46 -1.96
C SER A 365 -12.53 13.92 -0.67
N LEU A 366 -12.24 12.61 -0.61
CA LEU A 366 -11.64 11.94 0.55
C LEU A 366 -10.11 11.88 0.45
N GLY A 367 -9.53 12.38 -0.65
CA GLY A 367 -8.08 12.40 -0.86
C GLY A 367 -7.38 13.31 0.15
N ILE A 368 -6.43 12.75 0.89
CA ILE A 368 -5.68 13.48 1.95
C ILE A 368 -4.20 13.67 1.63
N GLY A 369 -3.75 13.23 0.45
CA GLY A 369 -2.39 13.38 -0.03
C GLY A 369 -1.80 12.09 -0.60
N THR A 370 -0.52 12.13 -0.93
CA THR A 370 0.23 11.00 -1.49
C THR A 370 1.45 10.68 -0.62
N LEU A 371 1.65 9.41 -0.32
CA LEU A 371 2.84 8.89 0.32
C LEU A 371 3.83 8.32 -0.71
N SER A 372 5.12 8.57 -0.52
CA SER A 372 6.16 7.94 -1.33
C SER A 372 6.59 6.61 -0.70
N ILE A 373 6.51 5.52 -1.46
CA ILE A 373 6.97 4.19 -1.07
C ILE A 373 8.08 3.78 -2.03
N GLY A 374 9.30 3.62 -1.53
CA GLY A 374 10.45 3.25 -2.36
C GLY A 374 10.64 1.74 -2.42
N PHE A 375 9.86 1.01 -3.23
CA PHE A 375 10.13 -0.41 -3.40
C PHE A 375 11.48 -0.64 -4.08
N LYS A 376 12.28 -1.50 -3.45
CA LYS A 376 13.54 -2.03 -3.97
C LYS A 376 13.47 -3.54 -3.85
N LEU A 377 12.77 -4.14 -4.82
CA LEU A 377 12.36 -5.53 -4.81
C LEU A 377 13.55 -6.47 -5.05
N ASP A 378 13.64 -7.50 -4.22
CA ASP A 378 14.68 -8.53 -4.30
C ASP A 378 14.10 -9.92 -4.07
N THR A 379 14.65 -10.94 -4.74
CA THR A 379 14.32 -12.35 -4.48
C THR A 379 15.17 -12.98 -3.38
N GLY A 380 16.24 -12.30 -2.94
CA GLY A 380 17.08 -12.75 -1.83
C GLY A 380 16.52 -12.39 -0.46
N THR A 381 17.29 -12.72 0.58
CA THR A 381 17.06 -12.18 1.92
C THR A 381 17.62 -10.77 2.01
N ILE A 382 16.81 -9.83 2.46
CA ILE A 382 17.21 -8.45 2.76
C ILE A 382 17.01 -8.17 4.24
N THR A 383 17.88 -7.33 4.78
CA THR A 383 17.83 -6.94 6.19
C THR A 383 18.01 -5.44 6.34
N GLN A 384 17.35 -4.87 7.34
CA GLN A 384 17.63 -3.52 7.81
C GLN A 384 17.78 -3.55 9.32
N THR A 385 18.92 -3.08 9.83
CA THR A 385 19.19 -2.95 11.26
C THR A 385 19.11 -1.48 11.65
N ALA A 386 18.39 -1.21 12.72
CA ALA A 386 18.20 0.12 13.26
C ALA A 386 19.46 0.65 13.96
N VAL A 387 19.61 1.97 13.95
CA VAL A 387 20.74 2.67 14.56
C VAL A 387 20.29 3.39 15.82
N ASP A 388 21.14 3.38 16.85
CA ASP A 388 20.97 4.21 18.03
C ASP A 388 21.60 5.57 17.79
N THR A 389 20.76 6.61 17.85
CA THR A 389 21.19 8.00 17.80
C THR A 389 21.27 8.58 19.21
N ALA A 390 21.83 9.79 19.35
CA ALA A 390 21.93 10.45 20.65
C ALA A 390 20.57 10.75 21.31
N ASP A 391 19.53 10.98 20.49
CA ASP A 391 18.21 11.39 21.00
C ASP A 391 17.15 10.27 20.88
N GLN A 392 17.41 9.21 20.11
CA GLN A 392 16.48 8.10 19.92
C GLN A 392 17.22 6.80 19.56
N VAL A 393 16.84 5.70 20.21
CA VAL A 393 17.32 4.34 19.91
C VAL A 393 16.44 3.66 18.86
N ASN A 394 16.97 2.61 18.23
CA ASN A 394 16.30 1.77 17.23
C ASN A 394 15.60 2.60 16.14
N VAL A 395 16.36 3.50 15.52
CA VAL A 395 15.92 4.30 14.37
C VAL A 395 16.25 3.56 13.07
N PHE A 396 15.22 3.11 12.36
CA PHE A 396 15.30 2.58 11.00
C PHE A 396 15.28 3.70 9.96
N CYS A 397 14.43 4.71 10.17
CA CYS A 397 14.13 5.74 9.18
C CYS A 397 14.34 7.15 9.74
N GLY A 398 15.50 7.75 9.43
CA GLY A 398 15.87 9.06 9.93
C GLY A 398 15.19 10.21 9.18
N PHE A 399 14.46 11.04 9.92
CA PHE A 399 14.00 12.36 9.49
C PHE A 399 14.30 13.41 10.56
N CYS A 400 14.52 14.65 10.15
CA CYS A 400 14.78 15.73 11.09
C CYS A 400 13.54 16.04 11.95
N LYS A 401 13.65 15.70 13.22
CA LYS A 401 12.60 15.66 14.25
C LYS A 401 12.84 16.74 15.29
N ASN A 402 11.75 17.26 15.84
CA ASN A 402 11.80 18.12 17.01
C ASN A 402 12.14 17.27 18.26
N LYS A 403 13.07 17.74 19.10
CA LYS A 403 13.52 16.98 20.28
C LYS A 403 12.45 16.75 21.34
N THR A 404 11.43 17.60 21.39
CA THR A 404 10.40 17.56 22.44
C THR A 404 9.01 17.23 21.91
N LEU A 405 8.80 17.37 20.60
CA LEU A 405 7.51 17.13 19.94
C LEU A 405 7.66 16.02 18.89
N ASN A 406 6.60 15.23 18.68
CA ASN A 406 6.51 14.29 17.56
C ASN A 406 6.13 15.03 16.26
N SER A 407 6.96 16.00 15.88
CA SER A 407 6.84 16.78 14.65
C SER A 407 8.15 16.75 13.87
N PHE A 408 8.01 16.87 12.55
CA PHE A 408 9.11 16.71 11.59
C PHE A 408 9.28 17.94 10.73
N ALA A 409 10.52 18.24 10.37
CA ALA A 409 10.84 19.36 9.51
C ALA A 409 10.33 19.12 8.09
N ARG A 410 9.85 20.18 7.45
CA ARG A 410 9.44 20.17 6.05
C ARG A 410 9.93 21.42 5.34
N LYS A 411 10.55 21.21 4.18
CA LYS A 411 11.17 22.27 3.36
C LYS A 411 11.02 21.96 1.89
N CYS A 412 11.13 22.98 1.06
CA CYS A 412 11.16 22.79 -0.38
C CYS A 412 12.36 21.91 -0.77
N ASP A 413 12.08 20.88 -1.55
CA ASP A 413 12.92 19.75 -1.94
C ASP A 413 13.54 18.95 -0.79
N GLY A 414 13.01 19.09 0.43
CA GLY A 414 13.53 18.39 1.61
C GLY A 414 14.95 18.81 1.97
N ALA A 415 15.45 19.91 1.39
CA ALA A 415 16.80 20.41 1.65
C ALA A 415 16.85 21.10 3.02
N ALA A 416 17.86 20.76 3.83
CA ALA A 416 18.01 21.37 5.17
C ALA A 416 18.15 22.89 5.14
N THR A 417 18.70 23.44 4.06
CA THR A 417 18.85 24.88 3.80
C THR A 417 17.69 25.47 2.99
N GLY A 418 16.74 24.67 2.54
CA GLY A 418 15.59 25.09 1.74
C GLY A 418 14.63 26.03 2.50
N ALA A 419 13.71 26.62 1.74
CA ALA A 419 12.63 27.42 2.31
C ALA A 419 11.64 26.54 3.07
N ASN A 420 11.09 27.06 4.18
CA ASN A 420 9.98 26.41 4.87
C ASN A 420 8.74 26.40 3.97
N CYS A 421 7.96 25.34 4.03
CA CYS A 421 6.77 25.19 3.21
C CYS A 421 5.64 24.52 3.99
N THR A 422 4.40 24.77 3.56
CA THR A 422 3.20 24.09 4.09
C THR A 422 2.52 23.19 3.06
N GLY A 423 3.00 23.23 1.82
CA GLY A 423 2.58 22.44 0.67
C GLY A 423 3.34 22.92 -0.57
N ASP A 424 3.20 22.19 -1.67
CA ASP A 424 3.96 22.45 -2.91
C ASP A 424 3.68 23.85 -3.48
N GLY A 425 2.48 24.39 -3.29
CA GLY A 425 2.12 25.73 -3.76
C GLY A 425 2.91 26.88 -3.11
N ASN A 426 3.64 26.61 -2.02
CA ASN A 426 4.53 27.57 -1.36
C ASN A 426 6.00 27.37 -1.72
N CYS A 427 6.30 26.40 -2.58
CA CYS A 427 7.64 26.15 -3.06
C CYS A 427 7.88 26.80 -4.44
N PRO A 428 9.15 27.13 -4.75
CA PRO A 428 9.54 27.54 -6.10
C PRO A 428 9.05 26.54 -7.16
N ALA A 429 8.80 27.02 -8.38
CA ALA A 429 8.29 26.19 -9.46
C ALA A 429 9.20 24.96 -9.69
N GLY A 430 8.59 23.78 -9.68
CA GLY A 430 9.28 22.49 -9.85
C GLY A 430 9.85 21.89 -8.55
N GLN A 431 9.70 22.58 -7.40
CA GLN A 431 10.09 22.05 -6.10
C GLN A 431 8.88 21.47 -5.34
N HIS A 432 9.14 20.50 -4.47
CA HIS A 432 8.12 19.84 -3.66
C HIS A 432 8.33 20.09 -2.17
N CYS A 433 7.25 20.18 -1.40
CA CYS A 433 7.33 20.37 0.04
C CYS A 433 7.54 19.02 0.75
N LEU A 434 8.81 18.66 0.95
CA LEU A 434 9.22 17.34 1.41
C LEU A 434 9.79 17.38 2.85
N PRO A 435 9.75 16.26 3.57
CA PRO A 435 10.49 16.13 4.81
C PRO A 435 12.00 16.21 4.59
N ILE A 436 12.73 16.61 5.62
CA ILE A 436 14.20 16.57 5.60
C ILE A 436 14.64 15.20 6.10
N ALA A 437 15.15 14.36 5.20
CA ALA A 437 15.74 13.07 5.56
C ALA A 437 17.08 13.29 6.29
N CYS A 438 17.41 12.38 7.19
CA CYS A 438 18.72 12.31 7.82
C CYS A 438 19.18 10.85 7.85
N ASN A 439 20.48 10.63 7.78
CA ASN A 439 21.06 9.31 7.97
C ASN A 439 21.22 9.05 9.47
N PRO A 440 20.54 8.05 10.06
CA PRO A 440 20.70 7.71 11.47
C PRO A 440 22.15 7.43 11.87
N ALA A 441 22.98 6.92 10.96
CA ALA A 441 24.41 6.69 11.21
C ALA A 441 25.24 7.99 11.33
N ASN A 442 24.79 9.09 10.72
CA ASN A 442 25.37 10.42 10.92
C ASN A 442 24.77 11.15 12.13
N GLY A 443 23.71 10.59 12.73
CA GLY A 443 22.97 11.17 13.83
C GLY A 443 22.46 12.58 13.52
N ASN A 444 22.54 13.47 14.52
CA ASN A 444 21.97 14.81 14.46
C ASN A 444 22.71 15.79 13.53
N ALA A 445 23.87 15.41 12.99
CA ALA A 445 24.67 16.29 12.14
C ALA A 445 23.92 16.72 10.88
N ASP A 446 23.18 15.79 10.26
CA ASP A 446 22.38 16.04 9.06
C ASP A 446 21.24 17.04 9.32
N CYS A 447 20.82 17.18 10.58
CA CYS A 447 19.73 18.06 11.01
C CYS A 447 20.20 19.40 11.59
N ALA A 448 21.50 19.70 11.57
CA ALA A 448 22.04 20.91 12.17
C ALA A 448 21.45 22.21 11.58
N ALA A 449 21.14 22.21 10.27
CA ALA A 449 20.55 23.36 9.58
C ALA A 449 19.01 23.41 9.67
N ALA A 450 18.36 22.39 10.22
CA ALA A 450 16.92 22.33 10.40
C ALA A 450 16.51 23.00 11.72
N THR A 451 16.36 24.31 11.71
CA THR A 451 16.00 25.10 12.92
C THR A 451 14.77 24.53 13.63
N GLY A 452 14.92 24.16 14.91
CA GLY A 452 13.84 23.57 15.72
C GLY A 452 13.63 22.06 15.54
N PHE A 453 14.33 21.43 14.60
CA PHE A 453 14.23 20.00 14.27
C PHE A 453 15.63 19.37 14.20
N THR A 454 16.40 19.51 15.28
CA THR A 454 17.84 19.17 15.30
C THR A 454 18.13 17.73 15.72
N SER A 455 17.10 16.88 15.77
CA SER A 455 17.23 15.46 16.10
C SER A 455 17.03 14.61 14.85
N CYS A 456 17.88 13.60 14.62
CA CYS A 456 17.63 12.61 13.58
C CYS A 456 16.86 11.44 14.17
N GLY A 457 15.63 11.23 13.72
CA GLY A 457 14.78 10.18 14.29
C GLY A 457 13.57 9.84 13.44
N GLN A 458 12.84 8.83 13.90
CA GLN A 458 11.52 8.46 13.39
C GLN A 458 10.45 8.80 14.43
N ARG A 459 9.17 8.49 14.16
CA ARG A 459 8.10 8.83 15.09
C ARG A 459 8.26 8.12 16.43
N THR A 460 8.19 6.79 16.42
CA THR A 460 8.42 5.94 17.59
C THR A 460 9.55 4.96 17.31
N SER A 461 10.37 4.68 18.32
CA SER A 461 11.46 3.68 18.23
C SER A 461 10.92 2.30 17.82
N GLY A 462 11.70 1.49 17.10
CA GLY A 462 11.30 0.15 16.68
C GLY A 462 10.50 0.11 15.38
N ALA A 463 9.76 -0.99 15.14
CA ALA A 463 9.02 -1.22 13.90
C ALA A 463 7.76 -2.06 14.16
N PHE A 464 6.65 -1.70 13.51
CA PHE A 464 5.43 -2.49 13.23
C PHE A 464 4.61 -3.06 14.40
N THR A 465 5.15 -3.11 15.61
CA THR A 465 4.49 -3.74 16.76
C THR A 465 5.05 -3.20 18.06
N SER A 466 4.18 -3.14 19.08
CA SER A 466 4.56 -2.82 20.46
C SER A 466 4.94 -4.05 21.29
N ASN A 467 4.95 -5.26 20.70
CA ASN A 467 5.26 -6.50 21.43
C ASN A 467 6.68 -6.52 21.98
N ASP A 468 7.63 -5.92 21.25
CA ASP A 468 9.01 -5.66 21.65
C ASP A 468 9.57 -4.53 20.76
N VAL A 469 10.69 -3.94 21.14
CA VAL A 469 11.31 -2.86 20.35
C VAL A 469 12.23 -3.47 19.31
N ALA A 470 11.72 -3.61 18.08
CA ALA A 470 12.49 -4.18 16.97
C ALA A 470 13.85 -3.48 16.76
N ARG A 471 14.88 -4.29 16.56
CA ARG A 471 16.26 -3.92 16.21
C ARG A 471 16.56 -4.21 14.74
N THR A 472 16.10 -5.35 14.23
CA THR A 472 16.33 -5.76 12.83
C THR A 472 15.03 -6.21 12.20
N ILE A 473 14.81 -5.77 10.96
CA ILE A 473 13.77 -6.31 10.06
C ILE A 473 14.48 -7.26 9.10
N VAL A 474 13.98 -8.49 9.01
CA VAL A 474 14.47 -9.50 8.06
C VAL A 474 13.32 -9.91 7.16
N GLU A 475 13.53 -9.79 5.85
CA GLU A 475 12.59 -10.25 4.82
C GLU A 475 13.30 -11.21 3.88
N THR A 476 12.66 -12.32 3.56
CA THR A 476 13.20 -13.43 2.78
C THR A 476 12.35 -13.67 1.54
N GLY A 477 12.89 -13.27 0.40
CA GLY A 477 12.33 -13.63 -0.89
C GLY A 477 12.62 -15.07 -1.28
N SER A 478 12.13 -15.45 -2.46
CA SER A 478 12.47 -16.71 -3.10
C SER A 478 12.61 -16.49 -4.61
N PRO A 479 13.73 -16.91 -5.22
CA PRO A 479 13.87 -16.89 -6.67
C PRO A 479 12.95 -17.93 -7.33
N ALA A 480 12.70 -17.74 -8.61
CA ALA A 480 11.82 -18.62 -9.40
C ALA A 480 12.47 -19.93 -9.84
N GLY A 481 13.79 -20.04 -9.71
CA GLY A 481 14.57 -21.10 -10.37
C GLY A 481 14.76 -20.80 -11.85
N SER A 482 15.27 -21.79 -12.61
CA SER A 482 15.57 -21.57 -14.03
C SER A 482 14.32 -21.25 -14.83
N GLN A 483 14.33 -20.08 -15.47
CA GLN A 483 13.27 -19.58 -16.32
C GLN A 483 13.52 -19.96 -17.78
N THR A 484 12.43 -20.25 -18.50
CA THR A 484 12.44 -20.41 -19.96
C THR A 484 11.69 -19.24 -20.59
N THR A 485 12.31 -18.55 -21.54
CA THR A 485 11.69 -17.52 -22.37
C THR A 485 10.50 -18.11 -23.13
N GLY A 486 9.32 -17.51 -22.98
CA GLY A 486 8.05 -18.03 -23.49
C GLY A 486 7.51 -19.25 -22.73
N GLY A 487 8.16 -19.65 -21.63
CA GLY A 487 7.73 -20.75 -20.77
C GLY A 487 6.57 -20.38 -19.85
N ALA A 488 6.15 -21.35 -19.03
CA ALA A 488 5.10 -21.13 -18.03
C ALA A 488 5.56 -20.18 -16.90
N ALA A 489 4.62 -19.42 -16.34
CA ALA A 489 4.88 -18.61 -15.16
C ALA A 489 5.32 -19.49 -13.97
N GLN A 490 6.35 -19.05 -13.25
CA GLN A 490 6.92 -19.78 -12.11
C GLN A 490 6.72 -18.99 -10.81
N PRO A 491 6.50 -19.65 -9.66
CA PRO A 491 6.38 -18.97 -8.37
C PRO A 491 7.63 -18.15 -8.03
N GLN A 492 7.44 -16.93 -7.53
CA GLN A 492 8.53 -16.07 -7.06
C GLN A 492 8.02 -15.22 -5.90
N THR A 493 8.90 -14.96 -4.92
CA THR A 493 8.63 -14.03 -3.83
C THR A 493 9.62 -12.89 -3.88
N LEU A 494 9.11 -11.67 -4.01
CA LEU A 494 9.88 -10.43 -3.97
C LEU A 494 9.69 -9.75 -2.63
N VAL A 495 10.76 -9.26 -2.03
CA VAL A 495 10.73 -8.56 -0.75
C VAL A 495 11.31 -7.16 -0.86
N SER A 496 10.83 -6.23 -0.03
CA SER A 496 11.39 -4.88 0.09
C SER A 496 11.23 -4.37 1.52
N ILE A 497 12.28 -3.71 2.03
CA ILE A 497 12.24 -2.88 3.23
C ILE A 497 12.54 -1.45 2.80
N PHE A 498 11.78 -0.48 3.30
CA PHE A 498 11.85 0.92 2.88
C PHE A 498 11.47 1.86 4.01
N CYS A 499 11.68 3.16 3.80
CA CYS A 499 11.26 4.21 4.73
C CYS A 499 10.06 4.96 4.21
N ILE A 500 9.09 5.21 5.09
CA ILE A 500 7.90 5.99 4.79
C ILE A 500 8.04 7.37 5.43
N PRO A 501 8.01 8.45 4.64
CA PRO A 501 8.07 9.82 5.16
C PRO A 501 6.81 10.18 5.96
N PRO A 502 6.83 11.25 6.79
CA PRO A 502 5.60 11.81 7.34
C PRO A 502 4.67 12.29 6.21
N THR A 503 3.36 12.10 6.40
CA THR A 503 2.33 12.70 5.56
C THR A 503 2.08 14.18 5.90
N PHE A 504 2.46 14.60 7.11
CA PHE A 504 2.04 15.84 7.74
C PHE A 504 0.53 15.95 8.00
N ASN A 505 -0.19 14.82 7.90
CA ASN A 505 -1.55 14.68 8.39
C ASN A 505 -1.50 14.02 9.77
N THR A 506 -1.92 14.77 10.80
CA THR A 506 -1.81 14.32 12.19
C THR A 506 -2.55 13.01 12.45
N LEU A 507 -3.69 12.77 11.80
CA LEU A 507 -4.47 11.54 11.98
C LEU A 507 -3.70 10.34 11.41
N VAL A 508 -3.26 10.44 10.14
CA VAL A 508 -2.52 9.36 9.48
C VAL A 508 -1.20 9.09 10.17
N ASP A 509 -0.39 10.13 10.40
CA ASP A 509 0.93 9.98 11.02
C ASP A 509 0.81 9.43 12.44
N SER A 510 -0.29 9.72 13.15
CA SER A 510 -0.53 9.14 14.47
C SER A 510 -0.94 7.67 14.44
N ALA A 511 -1.83 7.28 13.53
CA ALA A 511 -2.34 5.92 13.47
C ALA A 511 -1.34 4.94 12.85
N ALA A 512 -0.73 5.34 11.74
CA ALA A 512 0.29 4.57 11.02
C ALA A 512 1.70 4.74 11.60
N ASP A 513 1.84 5.55 12.66
CA ASP A 513 3.09 5.88 13.34
C ASP A 513 4.23 6.35 12.41
N LEU A 514 3.92 7.35 11.56
CA LEU A 514 4.80 7.85 10.50
C LEU A 514 5.50 9.18 10.86
N PRO A 515 6.78 9.36 10.48
CA PRO A 515 7.60 8.46 9.67
C PRO A 515 8.07 7.23 10.45
N GLY A 516 8.27 6.16 9.70
CA GLY A 516 8.73 4.89 10.22
C GLY A 516 9.19 3.96 9.09
N PRO A 517 9.69 2.77 9.43
CA PRO A 517 9.99 1.74 8.44
C PRO A 517 8.72 1.26 7.75
N GLY A 518 8.91 0.57 6.63
CA GLY A 518 7.92 -0.22 5.93
C GLY A 518 8.55 -1.50 5.40
N ALA A 519 7.79 -2.58 5.36
CA ALA A 519 8.22 -3.86 4.80
C ALA A 519 7.08 -4.45 3.99
N ALA A 520 7.40 -4.99 2.80
CA ALA A 520 6.42 -5.55 1.90
C ALA A 520 6.94 -6.85 1.28
N VAL A 521 6.06 -7.83 1.19
CA VAL A 521 6.33 -9.11 0.53
C VAL A 521 5.32 -9.33 -0.59
N LEU A 522 5.82 -9.38 -1.83
CA LEU A 522 5.02 -9.72 -3.00
C LEU A 522 5.26 -11.20 -3.34
N GLN A 523 4.38 -12.07 -2.88
CA GLN A 523 4.34 -13.45 -3.35
C GLN A 523 3.52 -13.51 -4.64
N GLY A 524 3.97 -14.27 -5.64
CA GLY A 524 3.30 -14.31 -6.93
C GLY A 524 3.95 -15.24 -7.92
N THR A 525 3.76 -14.94 -9.20
CA THR A 525 4.40 -15.67 -10.31
C THR A 525 5.12 -14.73 -11.27
N VAL A 526 6.23 -15.19 -11.80
CA VAL A 526 7.04 -14.48 -12.79
C VAL A 526 7.14 -15.28 -14.08
N GLN A 527 7.02 -14.60 -15.22
CA GLN A 527 7.16 -15.20 -16.54
C GLN A 527 8.13 -14.37 -17.38
N LEU A 528 9.03 -15.05 -18.08
CA LEU A 528 9.99 -14.47 -19.01
C LEU A 528 9.45 -14.65 -20.44
N GLN A 529 9.45 -13.60 -21.26
CA GLN A 529 8.76 -13.56 -22.57
C GLN A 529 9.70 -13.17 -23.70
#